data_AF-A0A2P4Y331-F1
#
_entry.id   AF-A0A2P4Y331-F1
#
_cell.length_a   1.000
_cell.length_b   1.000
_cell.length_c   1.000
_cell.angle_alpha   90.00
_cell.angle_beta   90.00
_cell.angle_gamma   90.00
#
_symmetry.space_group_name_H-M   'P 1'
#
loop_
_entity.id
_entity.type
_entity.pdbx_description
1 polymer ?
#
loop_
_entity_poly.entity_id
_entity_poly.type
_entity_poly.pdbx_seq_one_letter_code
_entity_poly.pdbx_strand_id
1 'polypeptide(L)'
;MVFPVLLHTARRQLGAVSTAQALTQSTTARAFSTPARNPALASWTDDDKTYFQQLLKPESVLTDADDTEAYTVDWLKKYKAHSNRQMVLKPKTTEQVSAILKYCNERNLPVVPQGGNTGLVGGSVPVYDEIVLSTSSMNNVISFDEVSGIL
;
A
#
# COMPACT_ATOMS: atom_id res chain seq x y z
N MET A 1 -55.80 -14.79 45.11
CA MET A 1 -56.63 -13.61 44.78
C MET A 1 -55.71 -12.59 44.12
N VAL A 2 -55.85 -12.07 42.90
CA VAL A 2 -56.75 -12.22 41.75
C VAL A 2 -55.96 -11.63 40.54
N PHE A 3 -55.98 -12.30 39.39
CA PHE A 3 -55.53 -11.81 38.07
C PHE A 3 -56.47 -10.71 37.53
N PRO A 4 -56.02 -9.77 36.68
CA PRO A 4 -56.32 -9.85 35.23
C PRO A 4 -55.14 -9.29 34.36
N VAL A 5 -54.69 -9.79 33.21
CA VAL A 5 -55.26 -10.11 31.87
C VAL A 5 -56.15 -9.01 31.26
N LEU A 6 -55.68 -8.38 30.15
CA LEU A 6 -56.30 -8.31 28.80
C LEU A 6 -55.83 -7.00 28.09
N LEU A 7 -54.92 -7.00 27.10
CA LEU A 7 -55.05 -7.29 25.66
C LEU A 7 -55.51 -6.09 24.77
N HIS A 8 -54.76 -5.90 23.68
CA HIS A 8 -55.11 -5.22 22.40
C HIS A 8 -55.22 -3.67 22.43
N THR A 9 -54.47 -2.94 21.61
CA THR A 9 -54.65 -2.94 20.15
C THR A 9 -53.41 -2.36 19.43
N ALA A 10 -52.91 -3.11 18.44
CA ALA A 10 -51.97 -2.60 17.45
C ALA A 10 -52.69 -1.66 16.48
N ARG A 11 -52.20 -0.43 16.32
CA ARG A 11 -52.66 0.48 15.26
C ARG A 11 -51.54 0.67 14.24
N ARG A 12 -51.64 -0.12 13.19
CA ARG A 12 -50.92 -0.01 11.91
C ARG A 12 -51.25 1.35 11.29
N GLN A 13 -50.27 2.22 11.07
CA GLN A 13 -50.40 3.33 10.13
C GLN A 13 -49.55 3.04 8.89
N LEU A 14 -50.25 3.00 7.76
CA LEU A 14 -49.77 2.90 6.39
C LEU A 14 -49.74 4.32 5.78
N GLY A 15 -48.74 4.59 4.95
CA GLY A 15 -48.64 5.76 4.06
C GLY A 15 -47.52 6.72 4.48
N ALA A 16 -46.64 7.21 3.62
CA ALA A 16 -46.65 7.28 2.16
C ALA A 16 -45.21 7.18 1.60
N VAL A 17 -45.08 6.52 0.46
CA VAL A 17 -43.86 6.48 -0.36
C VAL A 17 -43.69 7.86 -0.99
N SER A 18 -42.63 8.59 -0.64
CA SER A 18 -42.22 9.82 -1.33
C SER A 18 -41.08 9.48 -2.30
N THR A 19 -41.47 9.33 -3.56
CA THR A 19 -40.60 9.29 -4.73
C THR A 19 -40.19 10.72 -5.12
N ALA A 20 -38.98 11.15 -4.77
CA ALA A 20 -38.24 12.28 -5.36
C ALA A 20 -36.90 12.40 -4.60
N GLN A 21 -35.70 12.40 -5.16
CA GLN A 21 -35.22 12.46 -6.53
C GLN A 21 -33.86 11.76 -6.55
N ALA A 22 -33.68 10.81 -7.46
CA ALA A 22 -32.38 10.32 -7.85
C ALA A 22 -31.69 11.41 -8.67
N LEU A 23 -30.81 12.19 -8.05
CA LEU A 23 -29.88 13.07 -8.75
C LEU A 23 -28.58 12.30 -9.01
N THR A 24 -28.58 11.63 -10.15
CA THR A 24 -27.43 11.35 -11.03
C THR A 24 -26.05 11.52 -10.39
N GLN A 25 -25.51 10.44 -9.82
CA GLN A 25 -24.07 10.30 -9.68
C GLN A 25 -23.46 10.24 -11.08
N SER A 26 -22.63 11.24 -11.39
CA SER A 26 -21.87 11.35 -12.63
C SER A 26 -21.10 10.05 -12.91
N THR A 27 -21.48 9.37 -13.99
CA THR A 27 -20.97 8.06 -14.45
C THR A 27 -19.66 8.18 -15.22
N THR A 28 -18.65 8.89 -14.71
CA THR A 28 -17.34 9.01 -15.39
C THR A 28 -16.14 8.46 -14.61
N ALA A 29 -16.32 8.02 -13.37
CA ALA A 29 -15.31 7.24 -12.68
C ALA A 29 -15.69 5.75 -12.76
N ARG A 30 -14.99 4.97 -13.60
CA ARG A 30 -14.90 3.53 -13.34
C ARG A 30 -14.33 3.40 -11.93
N ALA A 31 -15.14 2.98 -10.98
CA ALA A 31 -14.64 2.52 -9.69
C ALA A 31 -13.82 1.27 -9.99
N PHE A 32 -12.49 1.42 -10.07
CA PHE A 32 -11.61 0.27 -10.12
C PHE A 32 -11.71 -0.38 -8.74
N SER A 33 -12.28 -1.59 -8.69
CA SER A 33 -12.26 -2.39 -7.48
C SER A 33 -10.83 -2.81 -7.19
N THR A 34 -10.29 -2.49 -6.01
CA THR A 34 -9.00 -3.02 -5.58
C THR A 34 -9.07 -4.54 -5.56
N PRO A 35 -8.20 -5.25 -6.30
CA PRO A 35 -8.21 -6.71 -6.36
C PRO A 35 -7.76 -7.28 -5.01
N ALA A 36 -8.42 -8.32 -4.49
CA ALA A 36 -8.09 -8.91 -3.20
C ALA A 36 -6.61 -9.31 -3.08
N ARG A 37 -6.01 -9.14 -1.90
CA ARG A 37 -4.62 -9.53 -1.62
C ARG A 37 -4.44 -11.02 -1.88
N ASN A 38 -3.37 -11.39 -2.57
CA ASN A 38 -3.03 -12.79 -2.77
C ASN A 38 -2.69 -13.45 -1.41
N PRO A 39 -3.47 -14.45 -0.94
CA PRO A 39 -3.24 -15.08 0.35
C PRO A 39 -1.99 -15.97 0.39
N ALA A 40 -1.40 -16.31 -0.77
CA ALA A 40 -0.17 -17.08 -0.82
C ALA A 40 1.07 -16.27 -0.39
N LEU A 41 1.02 -14.94 -0.52
CA LEU A 41 2.12 -14.05 -0.15
C LEU A 41 2.17 -13.86 1.36
N ALA A 42 3.36 -13.92 1.94
CA ALA A 42 3.54 -13.65 3.36
C ALA A 42 3.41 -12.13 3.65
N SER A 43 3.02 -11.80 4.87
CA SER A 43 3.14 -10.45 5.42
C SER A 43 4.42 -10.35 6.24
N TRP A 44 5.08 -9.20 6.21
CA TRP A 44 6.32 -9.02 6.96
C TRP A 44 6.07 -8.86 8.46
N THR A 45 6.97 -9.39 9.28
CA THR A 45 6.94 -9.38 10.75
C THR A 45 8.03 -8.48 11.33
N ASP A 46 8.05 -8.32 12.65
CA ASP A 46 9.07 -7.53 13.33
C ASP A 46 10.45 -8.21 13.29
N ASP A 47 10.49 -9.53 13.12
CA ASP A 47 11.74 -10.27 12.85
C ASP A 47 12.32 -9.91 11.48
N ASP A 48 11.46 -9.76 10.46
CA ASP A 48 11.89 -9.34 9.12
C ASP A 48 12.45 -7.90 9.17
N LYS A 49 11.77 -7.01 9.90
CA LYS A 49 12.27 -5.64 10.16
C LYS A 49 13.64 -5.68 10.84
N THR A 50 13.80 -6.53 11.86
CA THR A 50 15.05 -6.67 12.60
C THR A 50 16.17 -7.19 11.69
N TYR A 51 15.89 -8.16 10.82
CA TYR A 51 16.84 -8.61 9.81
C TYR A 51 17.30 -7.47 8.90
N PHE A 52 16.38 -6.67 8.36
CA PHE A 52 16.74 -5.55 7.50
C PHE A 52 17.52 -4.45 8.23
N GLN A 53 17.26 -4.22 9.52
CA GLN A 53 18.01 -3.29 10.36
C GLN A 53 19.43 -3.76 10.68
N GLN A 54 19.72 -5.06 10.59
CA GLN A 54 21.08 -5.59 10.68
C GLN A 54 21.84 -5.47 9.35
N LEU A 55 21.12 -5.56 8.22
CA LEU A 55 21.69 -5.47 6.87
C LEU A 55 21.92 -4.02 6.41
N LEU A 56 21.02 -3.12 6.80
CA LEU A 56 20.99 -1.72 6.39
C LEU A 56 21.25 -0.81 7.59
N LYS A 57 21.60 0.45 7.33
CA LYS A 57 21.64 1.45 8.39
C LYS A 57 20.23 1.73 8.92
N PRO A 58 20.05 2.11 10.20
CA PRO A 58 18.73 2.38 10.76
C PRO A 58 17.88 3.38 9.94
N GLU A 59 18.49 4.44 9.42
CA GLU A 59 17.82 5.46 8.58
C GLU A 59 17.40 4.96 7.19
N SER A 60 17.83 3.75 6.81
CA SER A 60 17.49 3.10 5.55
C SER A 60 16.31 2.13 5.69
N VAL A 61 15.72 1.97 6.88
CA VAL A 61 14.55 1.11 7.13
C VAL A 61 13.44 1.97 7.73
N LEU A 62 12.49 2.40 6.90
CA LEU A 62 11.39 3.28 7.32
C LEU A 62 10.15 2.43 7.59
N THR A 63 9.53 2.63 8.75
CA THR A 63 8.24 2.00 9.10
C THR A 63 7.22 2.98 9.69
N ASP A 64 7.65 4.20 9.99
CA ASP A 64 6.78 5.21 10.56
C ASP A 64 5.86 5.79 9.47
N ALA A 65 4.61 6.07 9.83
CA ALA A 65 3.59 6.48 8.85
C ALA A 65 3.99 7.75 8.09
N ASP A 66 4.57 8.72 8.80
CA ASP A 66 5.01 10.00 8.22
C ASP A 66 6.17 9.81 7.24
N ASP A 67 7.11 8.92 7.56
CA ASP A 67 8.28 8.64 6.70
C ASP A 67 7.93 7.81 5.46
N THR A 68 6.90 6.98 5.55
CA THR A 68 6.48 6.07 4.47
C THR A 68 5.44 6.68 3.53
N GLU A 69 4.77 7.77 3.92
CA GLU A 69 3.69 8.37 3.13
C GLU A 69 4.11 8.70 1.69
N ALA A 70 5.30 9.30 1.51
CA ALA A 70 5.82 9.68 0.20
C ALA A 70 6.07 8.50 -0.76
N TYR A 71 6.17 7.27 -0.23
CA TYR A 71 6.43 6.04 -0.98
C TYR A 71 5.15 5.26 -1.28
N THR A 72 4.03 5.59 -0.61
CA THR A 72 2.77 4.82 -0.68
C THR A 72 1.67 5.49 -1.49
N VAL A 73 1.91 6.71 -1.99
CA VAL A 73 1.01 7.47 -2.86
C VAL A 73 1.70 7.73 -4.18
N ASP A 74 1.00 7.51 -5.29
CA ASP A 74 1.58 7.73 -6.62
C ASP A 74 1.63 9.24 -6.98
N TRP A 75 2.32 9.56 -8.07
CA TRP A 75 2.48 10.93 -8.54
C TRP A 75 1.13 11.66 -8.76
N LEU A 76 0.14 10.97 -9.30
CA LEU A 76 -1.18 11.55 -9.59
C LEU A 76 -2.12 11.55 -8.38
N LYS A 77 -1.70 10.97 -7.24
CA LYS A 77 -2.52 10.77 -6.04
C LYS A 77 -3.81 9.99 -6.31
N LYS A 78 -3.77 9.13 -7.33
CA LYS A 78 -4.87 8.24 -7.74
C LYS A 78 -4.77 6.88 -7.09
N TYR A 79 -3.54 6.41 -6.83
CA TYR A 79 -3.25 5.13 -6.23
C TYR A 79 -2.57 5.34 -4.88
N LYS A 80 -3.08 4.67 -3.86
CA LYS A 80 -2.53 4.69 -2.51
C LYS A 80 -2.57 3.28 -1.94
N ALA A 81 -1.54 2.93 -1.16
CA ALA A 81 -1.51 1.67 -0.43
C ALA A 81 -2.71 1.53 0.52
N HIS A 82 -3.33 0.35 0.53
CA HIS A 82 -4.50 0.07 1.36
C HIS A 82 -4.13 -0.34 2.79
N SER A 83 -2.90 -0.81 3.02
CA SER A 83 -2.41 -1.19 4.35
C SER A 83 -1.88 0.03 5.11
N ASN A 84 -2.12 0.05 6.42
CA ASN A 84 -1.49 1.01 7.35
C ASN A 84 -0.11 0.55 7.83
N ARG A 85 0.32 -0.66 7.48
CA ARG A 85 1.59 -1.26 7.86
C ARG A 85 2.50 -1.30 6.62
N GLN A 86 3.44 -0.36 6.57
CA GLN A 86 4.30 -0.11 5.42
C GLN A 86 5.77 -0.23 5.82
N MET A 87 6.61 -0.71 4.91
CA MET A 87 8.06 -0.75 5.11
C MET A 87 8.77 -0.31 3.83
N VAL A 88 9.69 0.65 3.97
CA VAL A 88 10.51 1.15 2.89
C VAL A 88 11.97 0.85 3.20
N LEU A 89 12.65 0.20 2.26
CA LEU A 89 14.08 -0.12 2.34
C LEU A 89 14.84 0.76 1.35
N LYS A 90 15.91 1.42 1.82
CA LYS A 90 16.78 2.32 1.04
C LYS A 90 18.21 1.78 0.98
N PRO A 91 18.48 0.73 0.20
CA PRO A 91 19.85 0.22 0.01
C PRO A 91 20.75 1.26 -0.66
N LYS A 92 22.05 1.10 -0.46
CA LYS A 92 23.11 1.92 -1.07
C LYS A 92 23.98 1.13 -2.04
N THR A 93 23.94 -0.20 -2.00
CA THR A 93 24.76 -1.07 -2.84
C THR A 93 23.97 -2.21 -3.47
N THR A 94 24.51 -2.79 -4.53
CA THR A 94 23.96 -3.95 -5.23
C THR A 94 23.92 -5.20 -4.35
N GLU A 95 24.87 -5.36 -3.43
CA GLU A 95 24.96 -6.48 -2.49
C GLU A 95 23.81 -6.42 -1.49
N GLN A 96 23.47 -5.22 -1.01
CA GLN A 96 22.31 -5.00 -0.13
C GLN A 96 21.01 -5.36 -0.86
N VAL A 97 20.83 -4.91 -2.10
CA VAL A 97 19.67 -5.29 -2.93
C VAL A 97 19.57 -6.81 -3.08
N SER A 98 20.68 -7.48 -3.40
CA SER A 98 20.74 -8.93 -3.55
C SER A 98 20.34 -9.66 -2.26
N ALA A 99 20.88 -9.24 -1.11
CA ALA A 99 20.57 -9.82 0.19
C ALA A 99 19.10 -9.59 0.62
N ILE A 100 18.53 -8.42 0.31
CA ILE A 100 17.11 -8.12 0.53
C ILE A 100 16.23 -9.07 -0.29
N LEU A 101 16.47 -9.14 -1.60
CA LEU A 101 15.63 -9.95 -2.50
C LEU A 101 15.75 -11.44 -2.22
N LYS A 102 16.94 -11.92 -1.84
CA LYS A 102 17.13 -13.30 -1.39
C LYS A 102 16.25 -13.61 -0.17
N TYR A 103 16.31 -12.76 0.85
CA TYR A 103 15.51 -12.93 2.06
C TYR A 103 14.00 -12.88 1.76
N CYS A 104 13.56 -11.89 0.99
CA CYS A 104 12.15 -11.77 0.60
C CYS A 104 11.68 -12.99 -0.20
N ASN A 105 12.52 -13.54 -1.08
CA ASN A 105 12.18 -14.74 -1.83
C ASN A 105 12.03 -15.97 -0.93
N GLU A 106 12.98 -16.21 -0.02
CA GLU A 106 12.92 -17.32 0.94
C GLU A 106 11.68 -17.25 1.83
N ARG A 107 11.24 -16.03 2.16
CA ARG A 107 10.08 -15.75 3.00
C ARG A 107 8.76 -15.56 2.25
N ASN A 108 8.79 -15.57 0.92
CA ASN A 108 7.67 -15.22 0.04
C ASN A 108 7.04 -13.85 0.35
N LEU A 109 7.87 -12.86 0.66
CA LEU A 109 7.48 -11.47 0.90
C LEU A 109 7.43 -10.71 -0.43
N PRO A 110 6.33 -10.00 -0.72
CA PRO A 110 6.23 -9.21 -1.95
C PRO A 110 7.02 -7.91 -1.84
N VAL A 111 7.60 -7.48 -2.98
CA VAL A 111 8.46 -6.29 -3.08
C VAL A 111 8.00 -5.41 -4.24
N VAL A 112 7.94 -4.10 -4.02
CA VAL A 112 7.69 -3.09 -5.06
C VAL A 112 8.96 -2.28 -5.27
N PRO A 113 9.66 -2.43 -6.41
CA PRO A 113 10.79 -1.57 -6.74
C PRO A 113 10.31 -0.16 -7.05
N GLN A 114 10.98 0.84 -6.48
CA GLN A 114 10.61 2.24 -6.66
C GLN A 114 11.83 3.13 -6.93
N GLY A 115 11.80 3.83 -8.06
CA GLY A 115 12.73 4.91 -8.40
C GLY A 115 12.26 6.25 -7.84
N GLY A 116 12.09 7.25 -8.72
CA GLY A 116 11.62 8.59 -8.34
C GLY A 116 10.11 8.73 -8.09
N ASN A 117 9.34 7.64 -8.15
CA ASN A 117 7.88 7.62 -7.96
C ASN A 117 7.09 8.58 -8.88
N THR A 118 7.52 8.78 -10.13
CA THR A 118 6.88 9.66 -11.13
C THR A 118 6.01 8.90 -12.14
N GLY A 119 5.83 7.58 -11.96
CA GLY A 119 5.01 6.76 -12.84
C GLY A 119 3.53 7.15 -12.80
N LEU A 120 2.83 7.04 -13.93
CA LEU A 120 1.45 7.55 -14.08
C LEU A 120 0.37 6.45 -14.05
N VAL A 121 0.77 5.20 -13.84
CA VAL A 121 -0.10 4.02 -13.92
C VAL A 121 -0.16 3.20 -12.61
N GLY A 122 0.38 3.75 -11.51
CA GLY A 122 0.32 3.11 -10.19
C GLY A 122 1.33 1.98 -9.94
N GLY A 123 2.16 1.61 -10.93
CA GLY A 123 3.09 0.49 -10.78
C GLY A 123 4.26 0.72 -9.81
N SER A 124 4.48 1.95 -9.35
CA SER A 124 5.54 2.30 -8.41
C SER A 124 5.12 2.29 -6.94
N VAL A 125 3.84 2.05 -6.64
CA VAL A 125 3.31 2.08 -5.25
C VAL A 125 2.76 0.72 -4.84
N PRO A 126 2.89 0.33 -3.57
CA PRO A 126 2.29 -0.89 -3.06
C PRO A 126 0.76 -0.81 -3.07
N VAL A 127 0.10 -1.95 -3.31
CA VAL A 127 -1.36 -2.06 -3.19
C VAL A 127 -1.73 -2.39 -1.75
N TYR A 128 -0.96 -3.26 -1.11
CA TYR A 128 -1.17 -3.77 0.24
C TYR A 128 0.04 -3.47 1.13
N ASP A 129 0.71 -4.50 1.62
CA ASP A 129 1.82 -4.52 2.58
C ASP A 129 3.14 -4.94 1.92
N GLU A 130 3.26 -4.77 0.61
CA GLU A 130 4.50 -5.03 -0.11
C GLU A 130 5.62 -4.11 0.40
N ILE A 131 6.83 -4.66 0.48
CA ILE A 131 8.01 -3.91 0.91
C ILE A 131 8.44 -3.01 -0.26
N VAL A 132 8.48 -1.70 -0.05
CA VAL A 132 9.00 -0.78 -1.06
C VAL A 132 10.52 -0.81 -1.05
N LEU A 133 11.12 -1.16 -2.18
CA LEU A 133 12.57 -1.13 -2.36
C LEU A 133 12.93 0.14 -3.14
N SER A 134 13.34 1.19 -2.41
CA SER A 134 13.67 2.49 -2.98
C SER A 134 15.13 2.55 -3.43
N THR A 135 15.37 2.87 -4.70
CA THR A 135 16.74 3.10 -5.22
C THR A 135 17.23 4.54 -4.98
N SER A 136 16.49 5.36 -4.22
CA SER A 136 16.81 6.78 -3.98
C SER A 136 18.20 7.03 -3.38
N SER A 137 18.75 6.05 -2.64
CA SER A 137 20.08 6.13 -2.02
C SER A 137 21.20 5.49 -2.86
N MET A 138 20.88 4.94 -4.03
CA MET A 138 21.83 4.40 -5.01
C MET A 138 22.07 5.43 -6.12
N ASN A 139 22.68 6.56 -5.78
CA ASN A 139 22.72 7.77 -6.61
C ASN A 139 24.14 8.19 -7.04
N ASN A 140 25.11 7.26 -7.00
CA ASN A 140 26.48 7.54 -7.41
C ASN A 140 26.66 7.30 -8.92
N VAL A 141 27.36 8.23 -9.58
CA VAL A 141 27.88 8.00 -10.95
C VAL A 141 29.07 7.05 -10.85
N ILE A 142 29.04 5.94 -11.59
CA ILE A 142 30.11 4.92 -11.56
C ILE A 142 31.24 5.29 -12.52
N SER A 143 30.90 5.68 -13.74
CA SER A 143 31.84 6.08 -14.80
C SER A 143 31.15 7.02 -15.79
N PHE A 144 31.93 7.78 -16.54
CA PHE A 144 31.43 8.54 -17.69
C PHE A 144 32.49 8.50 -18.78
N ASP A 145 32.09 8.12 -19.99
CA ASP A 145 32.95 8.13 -21.16
C ASP A 145 32.73 9.43 -21.95
N GLU A 146 33.73 10.31 -21.95
CA GLU A 146 33.65 11.63 -22.59
C GLU A 146 33.53 11.57 -24.13
N VAL A 147 33.94 10.47 -24.77
CA VAL A 147 33.89 10.32 -26.23
C VAL A 147 32.55 9.73 -26.65
N SER A 148 32.12 8.66 -25.99
CA SER A 148 30.88 7.95 -26.35
C SER A 148 29.63 8.55 -25.71
N GLY A 149 29.78 9.32 -24.62
CA GLY A 149 28.66 9.87 -23.84
C GLY A 149 27.92 8.84 -23.00
N ILE A 150 28.50 7.64 -22.81
CA ILE A 150 27.92 6.58 -21.98
C ILE A 150 28.14 6.93 -20.50
N LEU A 151 27.07 6.78 -19.72
CA LEU A 151 27.02 6.90 -18.27
C LEU A 151 26.77 5.51 -17.64
#